data_AF-A0AAE1CW92-F1
#
_entry.id   AF-A0AAE1CW92-F1
#
_cell.length_a   1.000
_cell.length_b   1.000
_cell.length_c   1.000
_cell.angle_alpha   90.00
_cell.angle_beta   90.00
_cell.angle_gamma   90.00
#
_symmetry.space_group_name_H-M   'P 1'
#
loop_
_entity.id
_entity.type
_entity.pdbx_description
1 polymer ?
#
loop_
_entity_poly.entity_id
_entity_poly.type
_entity_poly.pdbx_seq_one_letter_code
_entity_poly.pdbx_strand_id
1 'polypeptide(L)'
;LLAGLCVVAGQERKPDPRCIQKNCTAGTTCRIVKSCPSGQACKLEAQCLENPLKDSHTGVCLVGDPILVLQNGRLTDLTCGPQSPCPIGAYCNTELMDTYSTCCMSDPEAPVKPWTCPANTFTGDDFCLDTCMNDGDCRYDAKCCEHGCNMECVHQPDICDTKQCPPGSFCHRKGMPSCTAPGQCHKEGDCIDCPPLCEIFCKHGNVLDPNGCPTCLCKKDPSVSTAQVPQPQQYPNVGSGDRNIANRPGLSWPGSRLYGTQHQWISFIPPWLWAMLLMQFQ
;
A
#
# COMPACT_ATOMS: atom_id res chain seq x y z
N LEU A 1 3.93 3.29 26.87
CA LEU A 1 2.76 3.31 25.98
C LEU A 1 3.28 3.08 24.56
N LEU A 2 2.82 2.00 23.94
CA LEU A 2 3.33 1.46 22.67
C LEU A 2 3.01 2.40 21.51
N ALA A 3 4.04 2.72 20.72
CA ALA A 3 3.91 3.42 19.45
C ALA A 3 3.17 2.51 18.45
N GLY A 4 1.97 2.91 18.08
CA GLY A 4 1.22 2.30 17.00
C GLY A 4 1.85 2.67 15.67
N LEU A 5 2.65 1.74 15.12
CA LEU A 5 3.02 1.73 13.72
C LEU A 5 1.72 1.77 12.90
N CYS A 6 1.54 2.78 12.05
CA CYS A 6 0.66 2.65 10.90
C CYS A 6 1.28 1.62 9.96
N VAL A 7 1.09 0.35 10.27
CA VAL A 7 1.22 -0.72 9.30
C VAL A 7 0.04 -0.48 8.35
N VAL A 8 0.32 0.03 7.15
CA VAL A 8 -0.54 -0.31 6.01
C VAL A 8 -0.56 -1.82 6.06
N ALA A 9 -1.68 -2.40 6.52
CA ALA A 9 -1.82 -3.84 6.61
C ALA A 9 -1.75 -4.38 5.18
N GLY A 10 -0.52 -4.64 4.71
CA GLY A 10 -0.31 -5.54 3.59
C GLY A 10 -1.06 -6.81 3.96
N GLN A 11 -1.90 -7.29 3.05
CA GLN A 11 -2.70 -8.47 3.28
C GLN A 11 -1.78 -9.57 3.83
N GLU A 12 -2.00 -9.95 5.09
CA GLU A 12 -1.12 -10.91 5.77
C GLU A 12 -1.19 -12.23 5.02
N ARG A 13 -0.02 -12.76 4.71
CA ARG A 13 0.13 -14.02 4.01
C ARG A 13 -0.42 -15.17 4.85
N LYS A 14 -1.28 -16.00 4.26
CA LYS A 14 -1.84 -17.18 4.92
C LYS A 14 -0.88 -18.37 4.78
N PRO A 15 -0.66 -19.18 5.83
CA PRO A 15 0.06 -20.44 5.68
C PRO A 15 -0.80 -21.46 4.89
N ASP A 16 -0.16 -22.29 4.06
CA ASP A 16 -0.85 -23.41 3.40
C ASP A 16 -1.33 -24.43 4.46
N PRO A 17 -2.61 -24.86 4.47
CA PRO A 17 -3.13 -25.78 5.48
C PRO A 17 -2.37 -27.11 5.60
N ARG A 18 -1.80 -27.61 4.50
CA ARG A 18 -1.00 -28.85 4.53
C ARG A 18 0.32 -28.65 5.26
N CYS A 19 0.84 -27.44 5.25
CA CYS A 19 2.05 -27.09 6.00
C CYS A 19 1.80 -26.85 7.48
N ILE A 20 0.61 -26.38 7.86
CA ILE A 20 0.21 -26.26 9.27
C ILE A 20 0.24 -27.64 9.95
N GLN A 21 -0.11 -28.70 9.23
CA GLN A 21 -0.15 -30.07 9.79
C GLN A 21 1.23 -30.74 9.93
N LYS A 22 2.28 -30.24 9.24
CA LYS A 22 3.56 -30.96 9.09
C LYS A 22 4.54 -30.82 10.26
N ASN A 23 4.31 -29.87 11.19
CA ASN A 23 5.16 -29.62 12.38
C ASN A 23 6.66 -29.83 12.13
N CYS A 24 7.24 -29.00 11.28
CA CYS A 24 8.65 -29.09 10.91
C CYS A 24 9.60 -28.73 12.08
N THR A 25 10.75 -29.40 12.14
CA THR A 25 11.76 -29.18 13.19
C THR A 25 12.52 -27.87 12.98
N ALA A 26 13.16 -27.36 14.04
CA ALA A 26 13.98 -26.16 13.96
C ALA A 26 15.05 -26.27 12.86
N GLY A 27 15.16 -25.23 12.02
CA GLY A 27 16.07 -25.19 10.87
C GLY A 27 15.47 -25.69 9.55
N THR A 28 14.25 -26.24 9.58
CA THR A 28 13.52 -26.62 8.37
C THR A 28 12.27 -25.76 8.17
N THR A 29 11.90 -25.55 6.92
CA THR A 29 10.67 -24.85 6.50
C THR A 29 9.77 -25.80 5.74
N CYS A 30 8.47 -25.74 6.01
CA CYS A 30 7.51 -26.50 5.22
C CYS A 30 7.31 -25.88 3.84
N ARG A 31 7.42 -26.68 2.79
CA ARG A 31 7.18 -26.29 1.41
C ARG A 31 6.30 -27.32 0.70
N ILE A 32 5.52 -26.87 -0.27
CA ILE A 32 4.73 -27.76 -1.13
C ILE A 32 5.59 -28.18 -2.33
N VAL A 33 5.76 -29.48 -2.52
CA VAL A 33 6.55 -30.08 -3.59
C VAL A 33 5.64 -30.87 -4.53
N LYS A 34 5.77 -30.65 -5.83
CA LYS A 34 5.14 -31.43 -6.89
C LYS A 34 6.02 -32.64 -7.22
N SER A 35 5.52 -33.82 -6.89
CA SER A 35 6.15 -35.10 -7.18
C SER A 35 5.41 -35.80 -8.33
N CYS A 36 6.11 -36.17 -9.39
CA CYS A 36 5.55 -36.87 -10.55
C CYS A 36 6.27 -38.21 -10.76
N PRO A 37 5.86 -39.29 -10.06
CA PRO A 37 6.46 -40.61 -10.24
C PRO A 37 6.16 -41.16 -11.64
N SER A 38 7.09 -41.95 -12.20
CA SER A 38 6.91 -42.58 -13.51
C SER A 38 5.64 -43.44 -13.56
N GLY A 39 4.72 -43.10 -14.46
CA GLY A 39 3.47 -43.82 -14.66
C GLY A 39 2.36 -43.51 -13.65
N GLN A 40 2.53 -42.49 -12.79
CA GLN A 40 1.49 -42.03 -11.87
C GLN A 40 1.16 -40.56 -12.08
N ALA A 41 -0.03 -40.15 -11.63
CA ALA A 41 -0.42 -38.76 -11.61
C ALA A 41 0.49 -37.95 -10.67
N CYS A 42 0.84 -36.73 -11.09
CA CYS A 42 1.58 -35.81 -10.22
C CYS A 42 0.78 -35.49 -8.96
N LYS A 43 1.44 -35.47 -7.80
CA LYS A 43 0.86 -35.13 -6.51
C LYS A 43 1.57 -33.94 -5.88
N LEU A 44 0.82 -33.13 -5.15
CA LEU A 44 1.35 -32.04 -4.31
C LEU A 44 1.46 -32.50 -2.86
N GLU A 45 2.66 -32.39 -2.29
CA GLU A 45 2.95 -32.87 -0.95
C GLU A 45 3.68 -31.82 -0.12
N ALA A 46 3.28 -31.67 1.14
CA ALA A 46 4.01 -30.84 2.09
C ALA A 46 5.25 -31.57 2.62
N GLN A 47 6.42 -30.94 2.50
CA GLN A 47 7.70 -31.49 2.93
C GLN A 47 8.45 -30.46 3.77
N CYS A 48 9.13 -30.93 4.82
CA CYS A 48 10.03 -30.11 5.61
C CYS A 48 11.40 -30.12 4.92
N LEU A 49 11.83 -28.95 4.43
CA LEU A 49 13.09 -28.78 3.72
C LEU A 49 14.02 -27.88 4.53
N GLU A 50 15.32 -28.12 4.46
CA GLU A 50 16.31 -27.24 5.08
C GLU A 50 16.23 -25.83 4.46
N ASN A 51 16.25 -24.81 5.33
CA ASN A 51 16.08 -23.42 4.94
C ASN A 51 17.46 -22.72 4.81
N PRO A 52 17.73 -21.89 3.77
CA PRO A 52 16.95 -21.64 2.56
C PRO A 52 17.44 -22.40 1.33
N LEU A 53 16.51 -22.76 0.44
CA LEU A 53 16.83 -23.05 -0.97
C LEU A 53 17.36 -21.75 -1.60
N LYS A 54 18.66 -21.72 -1.90
CA LYS A 54 19.44 -20.53 -2.26
C LYS A 54 18.86 -19.65 -3.39
N ASP A 55 17.90 -20.17 -4.18
CA ASP A 55 17.29 -19.50 -5.33
C ASP A 55 15.73 -19.62 -5.37
N SER A 56 15.06 -19.88 -4.24
CA SER A 56 13.58 -19.98 -4.22
C SER A 56 12.93 -18.69 -3.74
N HIS A 57 11.92 -18.22 -4.48
CA HIS A 57 11.14 -17.06 -4.09
C HIS A 57 10.31 -17.38 -2.86
N THR A 58 10.55 -16.63 -1.79
CA THR A 58 9.77 -16.69 -0.55
C THR A 58 9.00 -15.38 -0.45
N GLY A 59 7.72 -15.42 -0.09
CA GLY A 59 6.93 -14.19 0.11
C GLY A 59 5.92 -13.84 -0.99
N VAL A 60 5.97 -14.50 -2.15
CA VAL A 60 5.24 -14.04 -3.36
C VAL A 60 3.77 -14.49 -3.41
N CYS A 61 3.46 -15.73 -3.02
CA CYS A 61 2.07 -16.22 -2.99
C CYS A 61 1.29 -15.69 -1.78
N LEU A 62 -0.03 -15.52 -1.94
CA LEU A 62 -0.95 -15.19 -0.83
C LEU A 62 -1.13 -16.35 0.16
N VAL A 63 -1.10 -17.58 -0.35
CA VAL A 63 -1.15 -18.82 0.44
C VAL A 63 0.17 -19.57 0.30
N GLY A 64 0.85 -19.75 1.43
CA GLY A 64 2.13 -20.47 1.49
C GLY A 64 3.19 -19.83 0.59
N ASP A 65 4.07 -20.67 0.06
CA ASP A 65 5.14 -20.30 -0.87
C ASP A 65 4.90 -20.89 -2.26
N PRO A 66 5.61 -20.41 -3.30
CA PRO A 66 5.62 -21.04 -4.61
C PRO A 66 5.87 -22.55 -4.51
N ILE A 67 5.10 -23.30 -5.29
CA ILE A 67 5.19 -24.75 -5.38
C ILE A 67 6.58 -25.10 -5.92
N LEU A 68 7.24 -26.07 -5.31
CA LEU A 68 8.54 -26.56 -5.77
C LEU A 68 8.38 -27.77 -6.69
N VAL A 69 9.32 -27.96 -7.61
CA VAL A 69 9.44 -29.16 -8.44
C VAL A 69 10.89 -29.62 -8.49
N LEU A 70 11.12 -30.93 -8.56
CA LEU A 70 12.46 -31.48 -8.74
C LEU A 70 12.83 -31.45 -10.23
N GLN A 71 13.77 -30.60 -10.59
CA GLN A 71 14.32 -30.49 -11.94
C GLN A 71 15.83 -30.68 -11.89
N ASN A 72 16.36 -31.61 -12.70
CA ASN A 72 17.81 -31.88 -12.80
C ASN A 72 18.49 -32.14 -11.44
N GLY A 73 17.79 -32.82 -10.52
CA GLY A 73 18.29 -33.12 -9.17
C GLY A 73 18.24 -31.95 -8.18
N ARG A 74 17.62 -30.81 -8.56
CA ARG A 74 17.47 -29.63 -7.72
C ARG A 74 16.00 -29.25 -7.55
N LEU A 75 15.62 -28.84 -6.35
CA LEU A 75 14.31 -28.24 -6.12
C LEU A 75 14.32 -26.78 -6.56
N THR A 76 13.40 -26.43 -7.46
CA THR A 76 13.21 -25.08 -8.02
C THR A 76 11.73 -24.71 -7.96
N ASP A 77 11.42 -23.41 -8.04
CA ASP A 77 10.04 -22.95 -8.13
C ASP A 77 9.40 -23.47 -9.43
N LEU A 78 8.16 -23.95 -9.33
CA LEU A 78 7.38 -24.44 -10.45
C LEU A 78 6.90 -23.23 -11.25
N THR A 79 7.57 -22.97 -12.36
CA THR A 79 7.20 -21.90 -13.30
C THR A 79 5.94 -22.26 -14.08
N CYS A 80 5.17 -21.24 -14.45
CA CYS A 80 3.95 -21.38 -15.23
C CYS A 80 3.86 -20.41 -16.39
N GLY A 81 3.00 -20.73 -17.35
CA GLY A 81 2.75 -19.94 -18.54
C GLY A 81 1.76 -20.63 -19.47
N PRO A 82 1.52 -20.08 -20.67
CA PRO A 82 0.48 -20.56 -21.60
C PRO A 82 0.58 -22.05 -21.98
N GLN A 83 1.80 -22.61 -22.02
CA GLN A 83 2.05 -24.02 -22.32
C GLN A 83 2.39 -24.87 -21.09
N SER A 84 2.43 -24.25 -19.91
CA SER A 84 2.82 -24.90 -18.65
C SER A 84 1.81 -24.52 -17.56
N PRO A 85 0.60 -25.13 -17.60
CA PRO A 85 -0.42 -24.84 -16.61
C PRO A 85 -0.02 -25.34 -15.23
N CYS A 86 -0.50 -24.63 -14.22
CA CYS A 86 -0.34 -25.05 -12.83
C CYS A 86 -1.13 -26.33 -12.53
N PRO A 87 -0.71 -27.10 -11.51
CA PRO A 87 -1.47 -28.26 -11.07
C PRO A 87 -2.85 -27.85 -10.54
N ILE A 88 -3.78 -28.80 -10.50
CA ILE A 88 -5.15 -28.58 -10.02
C ILE A 88 -5.12 -27.98 -8.60
N GLY A 89 -5.91 -26.92 -8.39
CA GLY A 89 -5.97 -26.18 -7.13
C GLY A 89 -4.87 -25.14 -6.96
N ALA A 90 -4.08 -24.87 -8.00
CA ALA A 90 -3.09 -23.81 -8.05
C ALA A 90 -3.34 -22.89 -9.24
N TYR A 91 -2.93 -21.62 -9.11
CA TYR A 91 -3.01 -20.61 -10.16
C TYR A 91 -1.62 -20.10 -10.52
N CYS A 92 -1.50 -19.44 -11.67
CA CYS A 92 -0.25 -18.84 -12.10
C CYS A 92 -0.11 -17.41 -11.59
N ASN A 93 0.80 -17.18 -10.65
CA ASN A 93 1.06 -15.83 -10.16
C ASN A 93 2.03 -15.10 -11.10
N THR A 94 1.57 -13.96 -11.64
CA THR A 94 2.27 -13.10 -12.60
C THR A 94 2.66 -11.74 -12.02
N GLU A 95 2.42 -11.48 -10.72
CA GLU A 95 2.62 -10.17 -10.09
C GLU A 95 4.08 -9.69 -10.12
N LEU A 96 5.04 -10.61 -10.18
CA LEU A 96 6.45 -10.30 -10.39
C LEU A 96 6.76 -10.32 -11.89
N MET A 97 6.35 -9.27 -12.59
CA MET A 97 6.48 -9.14 -14.05
C MET A 97 7.94 -9.12 -14.56
N ASP A 98 8.94 -9.29 -13.70
CA ASP A 98 10.35 -8.96 -13.99
C ASP A 98 11.25 -10.18 -14.21
N THR A 99 10.80 -11.43 -13.95
CA THR A 99 11.69 -12.61 -14.10
C THR A 99 11.00 -13.89 -14.55
N TYR A 100 9.96 -14.34 -13.86
CA TYR A 100 9.17 -15.53 -14.26
C TYR A 100 7.91 -15.67 -13.40
N SER A 101 6.85 -16.23 -13.98
CA SER A 101 5.60 -16.55 -13.27
C SER A 101 5.72 -17.89 -12.55
N THR A 102 5.17 -18.00 -11.35
CA THR A 102 5.24 -19.22 -10.52
C THR A 102 3.88 -19.71 -10.10
N CYS A 103 3.73 -21.03 -9.93
CA CYS A 103 2.49 -21.61 -9.42
C CYS A 103 2.34 -21.36 -7.92
N CYS A 104 1.22 -20.73 -7.55
CA CYS A 104 0.78 -20.51 -6.19
C CYS A 104 -0.43 -21.37 -5.88
N MET A 105 -0.53 -21.84 -4.64
CA MET A 105 -1.72 -22.56 -4.19
C MET A 105 -2.90 -21.61 -4.07
N SER A 106 -4.06 -22.06 -4.52
CA SER A 106 -5.31 -21.32 -4.37
C SER A 106 -5.79 -21.35 -2.90
N ASP A 107 -6.46 -20.29 -2.46
CA ASP A 107 -7.06 -20.21 -1.12
C ASP A 107 -8.15 -21.28 -0.97
N PRO A 108 -7.94 -22.28 -0.09
CA PRO A 108 -8.90 -23.37 0.07
C PRO A 108 -10.18 -22.93 0.79
N GLU A 109 -10.19 -21.77 1.45
CA GLU A 109 -11.41 -21.20 2.05
C GLU A 109 -12.37 -20.68 0.98
N ALA A 110 -11.86 -20.37 -0.22
CA ALA A 110 -12.59 -19.76 -1.32
C ALA A 110 -13.52 -18.61 -0.86
N PRO A 111 -12.99 -17.60 -0.15
CA PRO A 111 -13.80 -16.53 0.39
C PRO A 111 -14.51 -15.79 -0.74
N VAL A 112 -15.72 -15.29 -0.47
CA VAL A 112 -16.47 -14.45 -1.41
C VAL A 112 -16.29 -13.00 -1.01
N LYS A 113 -15.66 -12.21 -1.88
CA LYS A 113 -15.52 -10.76 -1.70
C LYS A 113 -16.76 -10.01 -2.21
N PRO A 114 -17.05 -8.81 -1.66
CA PRO A 114 -18.22 -8.02 -2.04
C PRO A 114 -18.18 -7.54 -3.49
N TRP A 115 -19.34 -7.10 -4.00
CA TRP A 115 -19.61 -6.76 -5.42
C TRP A 115 -19.57 -7.99 -6.37
N THR A 116 -20.03 -7.81 -7.62
CA THR A 116 -20.26 -8.88 -8.60
C THR A 116 -19.39 -8.67 -9.81
N CYS A 117 -18.71 -9.71 -10.28
CA CYS A 117 -17.88 -9.66 -11.49
C CYS A 117 -18.62 -8.99 -12.66
N PRO A 118 -17.92 -8.18 -13.47
CA PRO A 118 -18.51 -7.60 -14.67
C PRO A 118 -18.91 -8.71 -15.65
N ALA A 119 -19.83 -8.41 -16.56
CA ALA A 119 -20.14 -9.34 -17.64
C ALA A 119 -18.89 -9.56 -18.50
N ASN A 120 -18.57 -10.82 -18.80
CA ASN A 120 -17.47 -11.14 -19.70
C ASN A 120 -17.87 -10.71 -21.13
N THR A 121 -17.25 -9.65 -21.62
CA THR A 121 -17.46 -9.14 -23.00
C THR A 121 -16.28 -9.47 -23.92
N PHE A 122 -15.26 -10.15 -23.41
CA PHE A 122 -14.06 -10.48 -24.17
C PHE A 122 -14.26 -11.80 -24.91
N THR A 123 -13.99 -11.81 -26.21
CA THR A 123 -14.08 -13.00 -27.08
C THR A 123 -12.74 -13.37 -27.69
N GLY A 124 -11.64 -12.88 -27.10
CA GLY A 124 -10.28 -13.20 -27.55
C GLY A 124 -9.80 -14.49 -26.91
N ASP A 125 -9.23 -15.38 -27.72
CA ASP A 125 -8.71 -16.69 -27.30
C ASP A 125 -7.18 -16.70 -27.14
N ASP A 126 -6.53 -15.53 -27.27
CA ASP A 126 -5.09 -15.43 -27.23
C ASP A 126 -4.59 -15.43 -25.77
N PHE A 127 -3.85 -16.49 -25.41
CA PHE A 127 -3.15 -16.69 -24.13
C PHE A 127 -4.03 -16.87 -22.88
N CYS A 128 -4.76 -18.00 -22.82
CA CYS A 128 -5.51 -18.40 -21.64
C CYS A 128 -4.59 -18.92 -20.53
N LEU A 129 -4.45 -18.16 -19.45
CA LEU A 129 -3.69 -18.53 -18.26
C LEU A 129 -4.41 -18.02 -17.00
N ASP A 130 -4.92 -18.94 -16.19
CA ASP A 130 -5.60 -18.59 -14.95
C ASP A 130 -4.61 -18.02 -13.92
N THR A 131 -4.84 -16.78 -13.51
CA THR A 131 -4.04 -16.07 -12.51
C THR A 131 -4.68 -16.05 -11.13
N CYS A 132 -5.87 -16.63 -11.02
CA CYS A 132 -6.58 -16.89 -9.78
C CYS A 132 -7.57 -18.04 -10.00
N MET A 133 -8.07 -18.65 -8.92
CA MET A 133 -9.19 -19.61 -8.97
C MET A 133 -10.39 -19.14 -8.15
N ASN A 134 -10.17 -18.31 -7.12
CA ASN A 134 -11.21 -17.71 -6.31
C ASN A 134 -10.78 -16.35 -5.73
N ASP A 135 -11.70 -15.61 -5.11
CA ASP A 135 -11.40 -14.24 -4.64
C ASP A 135 -10.30 -14.18 -3.58
N GLY A 136 -10.05 -15.26 -2.84
CA GLY A 136 -8.94 -15.37 -1.87
C GLY A 136 -7.56 -15.34 -2.51
N ASP A 137 -7.48 -15.64 -3.81
CA ASP A 137 -6.26 -15.55 -4.61
C ASP A 137 -5.94 -14.12 -5.05
N CYS A 138 -6.88 -13.20 -4.84
CA CYS A 138 -6.73 -11.81 -5.23
C CYS A 138 -6.37 -10.94 -4.02
N ARG A 139 -5.57 -9.91 -4.26
CA ARG A 139 -5.25 -8.90 -3.24
C ARG A 139 -6.42 -7.95 -3.00
N TYR A 140 -6.53 -7.44 -1.77
CA TYR A 140 -7.47 -6.39 -1.39
C TYR A 140 -8.92 -6.74 -1.75
N ASP A 141 -9.63 -5.83 -2.41
CA ASP A 141 -11.02 -5.95 -2.83
C ASP A 141 -11.19 -6.55 -4.24
N ALA A 142 -10.11 -6.90 -4.93
CA ALA A 142 -10.21 -7.55 -6.24
C ALA A 142 -10.83 -8.94 -6.13
N LYS A 143 -11.69 -9.28 -7.09
CA LYS A 143 -12.36 -10.59 -7.21
C LYS A 143 -11.74 -11.41 -8.32
N CYS A 144 -11.81 -12.73 -8.21
CA CYS A 144 -11.42 -13.62 -9.28
C CYS A 144 -12.59 -13.78 -10.26
N CYS A 145 -12.46 -13.21 -11.44
CA CYS A 145 -13.52 -13.11 -12.42
C CYS A 145 -13.10 -13.75 -13.74
N GLU A 146 -14.09 -14.26 -14.48
CA GLU A 146 -13.89 -14.70 -15.85
C GLU A 146 -13.67 -13.48 -16.75
N HIS A 147 -12.54 -13.44 -17.44
CA HIS A 147 -12.20 -12.41 -18.40
C HIS A 147 -11.68 -13.07 -19.68
N GLY A 148 -12.49 -13.05 -20.74
CA GLY A 148 -12.19 -13.82 -21.95
C GLY A 148 -12.14 -15.31 -21.65
N CYS A 149 -10.98 -15.93 -21.84
CA CYS A 149 -10.77 -17.36 -21.63
C CYS A 149 -9.99 -17.72 -20.34
N ASN A 150 -9.63 -16.74 -19.51
CA ASN A 150 -8.90 -16.95 -18.26
C ASN A 150 -9.62 -16.34 -17.05
N MET A 151 -9.27 -16.86 -15.88
CA MET A 151 -9.64 -16.28 -14.59
C MET A 151 -8.58 -15.24 -14.17
N GLU A 152 -9.03 -14.02 -13.88
CA GLU A 152 -8.17 -12.91 -13.51
C GLU A 152 -8.70 -12.15 -12.29
N CYS A 153 -7.77 -11.61 -11.50
CA CYS A 153 -8.09 -10.71 -10.40
C CYS A 153 -8.50 -9.33 -10.92
N VAL A 154 -9.79 -9.05 -10.88
CA VAL A 154 -10.39 -7.80 -11.37
C VAL A 154 -10.82 -6.93 -10.20
N HIS A 155 -10.41 -5.66 -10.21
CA HIS A 155 -10.90 -4.66 -9.26
C HIS A 155 -12.31 -4.20 -9.62
N GLN A 156 -13.05 -3.69 -8.64
CA GLN A 156 -14.36 -3.10 -8.87
C GLN A 156 -14.26 -2.03 -9.99
N PRO A 157 -15.12 -2.07 -11.02
CA PRO A 157 -15.16 -1.09 -12.09
C PRO A 157 -15.23 0.31 -11.51
N ASP A 158 -14.36 1.21 -11.97
CA ASP A 158 -14.45 2.60 -11.58
C ASP A 158 -15.74 3.17 -12.17
N ILE A 159 -16.52 3.86 -11.34
CA ILE A 159 -17.75 4.55 -11.75
C ILE A 159 -17.44 5.47 -12.95
N CYS A 160 -16.25 6.05 -13.00
CA CYS A 160 -15.80 6.93 -14.07
C CYS A 160 -15.54 6.24 -15.42
N ASP A 161 -15.44 4.90 -15.48
CA ASP A 161 -15.24 4.20 -16.75
C ASP A 161 -16.52 4.14 -17.59
N THR A 162 -17.69 4.28 -16.94
CA THR A 162 -19.00 4.29 -17.60
C THR A 162 -19.72 5.64 -17.53
N LYS A 163 -19.28 6.54 -16.65
CA LYS A 163 -19.94 7.82 -16.43
C LYS A 163 -19.64 8.81 -17.54
N GLN A 164 -20.68 9.21 -18.26
CA GLN A 164 -20.61 10.36 -19.17
C GLN A 164 -20.79 11.66 -18.39
N CYS A 165 -19.79 12.53 -18.43
CA CYS A 165 -19.85 13.86 -17.86
C CYS A 165 -20.18 14.91 -18.95
N PRO A 166 -20.82 16.04 -18.60
CA PRO A 166 -21.07 17.15 -19.52
C PRO A 166 -19.79 17.66 -20.23
N PRO A 167 -19.90 18.30 -21.40
CA PRO A 167 -18.75 18.90 -22.08
C PRO A 167 -17.97 19.85 -21.17
N GLY A 168 -16.65 19.72 -21.15
CA GLY A 168 -15.77 20.52 -20.28
C GLY A 168 -15.70 20.04 -18.83
N SER A 169 -16.17 18.82 -18.53
CA SER A 169 -16.03 18.18 -17.22
C SER A 169 -15.48 16.75 -17.32
N PHE A 170 -14.81 16.31 -16.26
CA PHE A 170 -14.23 14.97 -16.10
C PHE A 170 -14.82 14.29 -14.87
N CYS A 171 -14.84 12.96 -14.88
CA CYS A 171 -15.24 12.19 -13.70
C CYS A 171 -14.05 12.04 -12.74
N HIS A 172 -14.25 12.37 -11.46
CA HIS A 172 -13.21 12.34 -10.43
C HIS A 172 -12.90 10.91 -9.98
N ARG A 173 -11.71 10.41 -10.32
CA ARG A 173 -11.19 9.09 -9.94
C ARG A 173 -10.52 9.11 -8.56
N LYS A 174 -10.47 7.96 -7.89
CA LYS A 174 -9.73 7.78 -6.63
C LYS A 174 -8.24 8.08 -6.86
N GLY A 175 -7.71 9.12 -6.20
CA GLY A 175 -6.32 9.56 -6.33
C GLY A 175 -6.10 10.86 -7.10
N MET A 176 -7.16 11.46 -7.68
CA MET A 176 -7.12 12.84 -8.18
C MET A 176 -7.09 13.87 -7.03
N PRO A 177 -6.72 15.15 -7.30
CA PRO A 177 -6.70 16.23 -6.31
C PRO A 177 -8.02 16.36 -5.57
N SER A 178 -8.03 16.88 -4.33
CA SER A 178 -9.21 16.77 -3.46
C SER A 178 -10.42 17.51 -4.01
N CYS A 179 -11.45 16.76 -4.40
CA CYS A 179 -12.75 17.26 -4.85
C CYS A 179 -13.84 16.47 -4.13
N THR A 180 -15.05 17.04 -4.03
CA THR A 180 -16.17 16.43 -3.33
C THR A 180 -16.49 15.04 -3.89
N ALA A 181 -16.19 13.99 -3.12
CA ALA A 181 -16.45 12.55 -3.32
C ALA A 181 -16.08 11.91 -4.70
N PRO A 182 -15.44 10.72 -4.72
CA PRO A 182 -15.14 9.98 -5.95
C PRO A 182 -16.41 9.66 -6.76
N GLY A 183 -16.29 9.67 -8.09
CA GLY A 183 -17.39 9.38 -9.02
C GLY A 183 -18.29 10.58 -9.35
N GLN A 184 -17.97 11.81 -8.91
CA GLN A 184 -18.65 13.05 -9.32
C GLN A 184 -18.02 13.67 -10.57
N CYS A 185 -18.77 14.51 -11.30
CA CYS A 185 -18.25 15.23 -12.49
C CYS A 185 -17.77 16.62 -12.06
N HIS A 186 -16.57 17.01 -12.49
CA HIS A 186 -15.93 18.28 -12.16
C HIS A 186 -15.40 18.95 -13.42
N LYS A 187 -15.46 20.28 -13.50
CA LYS A 187 -14.85 21.01 -14.62
C LYS A 187 -13.34 21.10 -14.44
N GLU A 188 -12.65 21.33 -15.54
CA GLU A 188 -11.22 21.66 -15.50
C GLU A 188 -10.99 22.88 -14.60
N GLY A 189 -10.15 22.71 -13.57
CA GLY A 189 -9.88 23.74 -12.55
C GLY A 189 -10.78 23.73 -11.31
N ASP A 190 -11.85 22.92 -11.26
CA ASP A 190 -12.69 22.76 -10.05
C ASP A 190 -11.96 21.97 -8.94
N CYS A 191 -10.91 21.24 -9.32
CA CYS A 191 -10.14 20.38 -8.44
C CYS A 191 -8.84 21.07 -8.01
N ILE A 192 -8.64 21.21 -6.69
CA ILE A 192 -7.52 21.95 -6.11
C ILE A 192 -6.48 20.95 -5.56
N ASP A 193 -5.22 21.12 -5.97
CA ASP A 193 -4.10 20.43 -5.34
C ASP A 193 -3.92 20.95 -3.92
N CYS A 194 -4.20 20.09 -2.95
CA CYS A 194 -4.05 20.46 -1.56
C CYS A 194 -2.57 20.64 -1.20
N PRO A 195 -2.23 21.68 -0.42
CA PRO A 195 -0.88 21.85 0.08
C PRO A 195 -0.49 20.67 1.00
N PRO A 196 0.82 20.45 1.25
CA PRO A 196 1.29 19.40 2.14
C PRO A 196 0.62 19.47 3.50
N LEU A 197 0.03 18.35 3.93
CA LEU A 197 -0.59 18.22 5.24
C LEU A 197 0.49 18.03 6.31
N CYS A 198 0.32 18.66 7.48
CA CYS A 198 1.20 18.44 8.64
C CYS A 198 1.08 17.00 9.18
N GLU A 199 2.14 16.52 9.83
CA GLU A 199 2.24 15.16 10.39
C GLU A 199 1.48 14.99 11.71
N ILE A 200 0.22 15.43 11.78
CA ILE A 200 -0.64 15.24 12.96
C ILE A 200 -1.60 14.08 12.75
N PHE A 201 -1.75 13.24 13.79
CA PHE A 201 -2.75 12.18 13.78
C PHE A 201 -4.06 12.69 14.41
N CYS A 202 -5.10 12.83 13.59
CA CYS A 202 -6.46 13.15 14.06
C CYS A 202 -7.34 11.91 14.04
N LYS A 203 -7.69 11.40 15.24
CA LYS A 203 -8.52 10.19 15.41
C LYS A 203 -9.86 10.24 14.67
N HIS A 204 -10.47 11.42 14.56
CA HIS A 204 -11.77 11.64 13.89
C HIS A 204 -11.64 12.38 12.55
N GLY A 205 -10.41 12.47 12.01
CA GLY A 205 -10.08 13.18 10.78
C GLY A 205 -9.80 14.66 10.99
N ASN A 206 -9.22 15.27 9.95
CA ASN A 206 -8.92 16.70 9.91
C ASN A 206 -10.17 17.55 9.59
N VAL A 207 -10.20 18.78 10.08
CA VAL A 207 -11.10 19.84 9.61
C VAL A 207 -10.67 20.20 8.20
N LEU A 208 -11.64 20.35 7.30
CA LEU A 208 -11.38 20.74 5.92
C LEU A 208 -11.47 22.27 5.79
N ASP A 209 -10.66 22.85 4.93
CA ASP A 209 -10.77 24.26 4.55
C ASP A 209 -11.97 24.48 3.60
N PRO A 210 -12.27 25.73 3.19
CA PRO A 210 -13.36 26.01 2.25
C PRO A 210 -13.22 25.32 0.88
N ASN A 211 -12.00 24.93 0.51
CA ASN A 211 -11.67 24.25 -0.73
C ASN A 211 -11.69 22.72 -0.58
N GLY A 212 -12.01 22.20 0.61
CA GLY A 212 -12.05 20.77 0.89
C GLY A 212 -10.70 20.15 1.29
N CYS A 213 -9.64 20.95 1.42
CA CYS A 213 -8.32 20.46 1.78
C CYS A 213 -8.19 20.19 3.28
N PRO A 214 -7.55 19.07 3.69
CA PRO A 214 -7.33 18.81 5.10
C PRO A 214 -6.41 19.88 5.70
N THR A 215 -6.86 20.47 6.80
CA THR A 215 -6.07 21.44 7.58
C THR A 215 -5.38 20.74 8.76
N CYS A 216 -4.49 21.46 9.43
CA CYS A 216 -3.82 20.99 10.65
C CYS A 216 -4.68 21.04 11.92
N LEU A 217 -6.00 20.93 11.79
CA LEU A 217 -6.94 20.97 12.91
C LEU A 217 -7.75 19.67 12.94
N CYS A 218 -7.92 19.07 14.12
CA CYS A 218 -8.71 17.84 14.25
C CYS A 218 -10.20 18.12 14.46
N LYS A 219 -11.06 17.30 13.85
CA LYS A 219 -12.49 17.25 14.20
C LYS A 219 -12.67 16.81 15.64
N LYS A 220 -13.64 17.40 16.34
CA LYS A 220 -14.01 17.01 17.72
C LYS A 220 -14.71 15.66 17.74
N ASP A 221 -14.63 14.97 18.87
CA ASP A 221 -15.31 13.70 19.08
C ASP A 221 -16.83 13.87 18.89
N PRO A 222 -17.47 13.10 17.98
CA PRO A 222 -18.90 13.22 17.70
C PRO A 222 -19.80 12.78 18.86
N SER A 223 -19.24 12.15 19.91
CA SER A 223 -19.96 11.73 21.11
C SER A 223 -20.09 12.81 22.19
N VAL A 224 -19.41 13.96 22.05
CA VAL A 224 -19.56 15.08 22.99
C VAL A 224 -20.62 16.03 22.46
N SER A 225 -21.88 15.63 22.59
CA SER A 225 -23.01 16.56 22.46
C SER A 225 -22.93 17.58 23.59
N THR A 226 -23.20 18.84 23.24
CA THR A 226 -23.16 20.03 24.09
C THR A 226 -23.79 19.82 25.48
N ALA A 227 -22.95 19.66 26.49
CA ALA A 227 -23.31 19.88 27.89
C ALA A 227 -22.29 20.83 28.52
N GLN A 228 -22.74 22.08 28.71
CA GLN A 228 -22.28 23.09 29.66
C GLN A 228 -20.76 23.32 29.80
N VAL A 229 -20.30 24.44 29.26
CA VAL A 229 -19.06 25.10 29.70
C VAL A 229 -19.32 25.75 31.07
N PRO A 230 -18.64 25.37 32.17
CA PRO A 230 -18.55 26.25 33.33
C PRO A 230 -17.55 27.37 33.02
N GLN A 231 -17.95 28.62 33.23
CA GLN A 231 -17.10 29.79 33.05
C GLN A 231 -15.88 29.73 34.00
N PRO A 232 -14.69 30.20 33.59
CA PRO A 232 -13.53 30.27 34.48
C PRO A 232 -13.72 31.36 35.56
N GLN A 233 -13.52 30.97 36.82
CA GLN A 233 -13.52 31.89 37.96
C GLN A 233 -12.33 32.85 37.86
N GLN A 234 -12.61 34.14 38.04
CA GLN A 234 -11.61 35.21 38.06
C GLN A 234 -10.69 35.07 39.28
N TYR A 235 -9.38 34.97 39.05
CA TYR A 235 -8.37 35.12 40.10
C TYR A 235 -7.95 36.59 40.22
N PRO A 236 -7.74 37.10 41.45
CA PRO A 236 -7.50 38.52 41.69
C PRO A 236 -6.14 38.99 41.18
N ASN A 237 -6.15 40.21 40.63
CA ASN A 237 -4.96 40.97 40.22
C ASN A 237 -4.04 41.23 41.42
N VAL A 238 -2.78 40.81 41.33
CA VAL A 238 -1.70 41.29 42.21
C VAL A 238 -0.87 42.29 41.43
N GLY A 239 -1.06 43.57 41.78
CA GLY A 239 -0.34 44.70 41.22
C GLY A 239 1.09 44.82 41.75
N SER A 240 1.93 45.44 40.92
CA SER A 240 3.33 45.80 41.11
C SER A 240 3.68 46.35 42.49
N GLY A 241 4.86 45.94 43.00
CA GLY A 241 5.51 46.55 44.16
C GLY A 241 6.98 46.10 44.33
N ASP A 242 7.87 46.90 43.76
CA ASP A 242 9.23 47.29 44.19
C ASP A 242 10.35 46.28 44.53
N ARG A 243 11.43 46.44 43.73
CA ARG A 243 12.87 46.56 44.08
C ARG A 243 13.42 45.75 45.27
N ASN A 244 14.34 44.82 44.99
CA ASN A 244 15.78 45.03 45.24
C ASN A 244 16.61 43.80 44.87
N ILE A 245 17.75 44.06 44.22
CA ILE A 245 18.88 43.15 44.02
C ILE A 245 19.57 42.94 45.37
N ALA A 246 19.76 41.69 45.78
CA ALA A 246 21.00 41.18 46.38
C ALA A 246 20.89 39.69 46.73
N ASN A 247 21.96 38.95 46.46
CA ASN A 247 22.32 37.64 47.03
C ASN A 247 21.52 36.39 46.62
N ARG A 248 21.98 35.68 45.57
CA ARG A 248 22.84 34.46 45.69
C ARG A 248 22.96 33.69 44.36
N PRO A 249 23.97 32.81 44.20
CA PRO A 249 24.70 32.61 42.94
C PRO A 249 24.34 31.33 42.17
N GLY A 250 24.70 31.34 40.88
CA GLY A 250 24.88 30.17 39.99
C GLY A 250 23.58 29.70 39.32
N LEU A 251 23.46 29.49 38.01
CA LEU A 251 24.45 29.18 36.98
C LEU A 251 23.95 29.62 35.58
N SER A 252 24.90 30.17 34.81
CA SER A 252 25.07 30.18 33.34
C SER A 252 23.95 29.76 32.36
N TRP A 253 23.55 30.74 31.52
CA TRP A 253 23.33 30.79 30.04
C TRP A 253 23.81 29.61 29.16
N PRO A 254 23.53 29.55 27.82
CA PRO A 254 22.61 30.31 26.93
C PRO A 254 21.72 29.32 26.10
N GLY A 255 20.77 29.65 25.22
CA GLY A 255 20.32 30.87 24.57
C GLY A 255 19.65 30.47 23.24
N SER A 256 18.39 30.86 23.04
CA SER A 256 17.72 30.79 21.73
C SER A 256 17.13 32.15 21.43
N ARG A 257 17.96 33.04 20.89
CA ARG A 257 17.52 34.32 20.35
C ARG A 257 17.87 34.32 18.86
N LEU A 258 16.90 34.00 18.01
CA LEU A 258 16.93 34.35 16.59
C LEU A 258 15.52 34.76 16.15
N TYR A 259 15.28 36.07 16.14
CA TYR A 259 14.26 36.72 15.31
C TYR A 259 14.95 37.87 14.57
N GLY A 260 14.86 37.86 13.24
CA GLY A 260 15.10 38.98 12.31
C GLY A 260 16.55 39.50 12.23
N THR A 261 17.15 39.71 11.07
CA THR A 261 16.61 40.41 9.88
C THR A 261 17.68 40.36 8.76
N GLN A 262 17.21 40.37 7.51
CA GLN A 262 17.80 41.00 6.31
C GLN A 262 19.26 40.73 5.85
N HIS A 263 19.31 40.39 4.56
CA HIS A 263 20.36 40.62 3.55
C HIS A 263 21.68 39.82 3.59
N GLN A 264 22.13 39.49 2.36
CA GLN A 264 23.27 38.64 1.96
C GLN A 264 22.87 37.15 2.01
N TRP A 265 22.92 36.36 0.92
CA TRP A 265 24.10 35.99 0.15
C TRP A 265 23.77 35.69 -1.32
N ILE A 266 24.34 36.48 -2.24
CA ILE A 266 24.82 35.99 -3.53
C ILE A 266 26.06 35.18 -3.20
N SER A 267 26.01 33.84 -3.23
CA SER A 267 27.20 32.95 -3.23
C SER A 267 26.79 31.47 -3.32
N PHE A 268 26.19 31.01 -4.42
CA PHE A 268 26.20 29.59 -4.80
C PHE A 268 26.07 29.46 -6.32
N ILE A 269 27.07 29.93 -7.06
CA ILE A 269 27.29 29.50 -8.45
C ILE A 269 28.66 28.84 -8.47
N PRO A 270 28.75 27.53 -8.75
CA PRO A 270 30.02 26.84 -8.76
C PRO A 270 30.87 27.28 -9.98
N PRO A 271 32.21 27.34 -9.84
CA PRO A 271 33.11 27.97 -10.81
C PRO A 271 33.14 27.34 -12.21
N TRP A 272 32.52 26.18 -12.43
CA TRP A 272 32.39 25.57 -13.76
C TRP A 272 31.27 26.19 -14.63
N LEU A 273 30.32 26.94 -14.05
CA LEU A 273 29.24 27.59 -14.80
C LEU A 273 29.67 28.87 -15.54
N TRP A 274 30.83 29.46 -15.21
CA TRP A 274 31.41 30.58 -15.96
C TRP A 274 32.15 30.16 -17.22
N ALA A 275 32.59 28.90 -17.31
CA ALA A 275 33.34 28.40 -18.47
C ALA A 275 32.45 28.14 -19.70
N MET A 276 31.13 27.98 -19.53
CA MET A 276 30.22 27.75 -20.66
C MET A 276 29.67 29.03 -21.31
N LEU A 277 29.80 30.21 -20.67
CA LEU A 277 29.28 31.46 -21.24
C LEU A 277 30.28 32.26 -22.09
N LEU A 278 31.53 31.81 -22.21
CA LEU A 278 32.57 32.48 -23.01
C LEU A 278 32.97 31.75 -24.30
N MET A 279 32.23 30.71 -24.73
CA MET A 279 32.46 30.00 -26.00
C MET A 279 31.39 30.26 -27.07
N GLN A 280 30.61 31.33 -26.97
CA GLN A 280 29.59 31.70 -27.98
C GLN A 280 29.84 33.08 -28.62
N PHE A 281 31.01 33.69 -28.38
CA PHE A 281 31.44 34.89 -29.11
C PHE A 281 32.89 34.72 -29.57
N GLN A 282 33.05 33.93 -30.64
CA GLN A 282 34.05 34.13 -31.70
C GLN A 282 33.53 33.50 -32.98
#